data_AF-A0A963Q4B9-F1
#
_entry.id   AF-A0A963Q4B9-F1
#
_cell.length_a   1.000
_cell.length_b   1.000
_cell.length_c   1.000
_cell.angle_alpha   90.00
_cell.angle_beta   90.00
_cell.angle_gamma   90.00
#
_symmetry.space_group_name_H-M   'P 1'
#
loop_
_entity.id
_entity.type
_entity.pdbx_description
1 polymer ?
#
loop_
_entity_poly.entity_id
_entity_poly.type
_entity_poly.pdbx_seq_one_letter_code
_entity_poly.pdbx_strand_id
1 'polypeptide(L)'
;EHILKASGASITHAPGDRAFYRPATDSIHLPDRGQFPSADNYYATALHELGHWTGHASRLDRDLAHPFGSEGYAKEELRAEIASMILGDELGIGHDPGQHAAYVGSWIKALQDEPLEVFRAAADAEKIHDYVLAFEQKQVQEQDQQQSQAQQQPHELTLAQFASQATAQELTNHGRKWEVRHGDYSAFSDAATAEEAIADVHRGAVNNALYLNTPESRSANLPGSSFPPAAVLAEYPDLVEKFPDAVPAPELGQQQPNQVQTVAERTASQYEAMKAADEAFQRELVRAYGEDNAGDARYKLHHDDEAVQKAGDAFVAASDTWREAVREARETVASQEASMQTPEAQNEAVATALEAAGWQRGDGIAIASKAFDTVNGRNDALAFITNGDGINRTLQFQYTSEGRNVTGADGALIPVGATAAQAAELATAAAARAEKSIQESYGVRIAAMQQAGKQQQDAEAWALKHVEQGTIGRLLESASLEQIDRALDVLDSMQPMNTQNEFWTRHELPFDPEPLQEKINAAMDDLIENRRPDAVVAAAFLDLKTGNTNSRDRDREAFDTAAD
;
A
#
# COMPACT_ATOMS: atom_id res chain seq x y z
N GLU A 1 -32.62 8.15 -3.34
CA GLU A 1 -33.00 9.16 -4.36
C GLU A 1 -31.95 10.23 -4.60
N HIS A 2 -31.38 10.84 -3.55
CA HIS A 2 -30.37 11.89 -3.68
C HIS A 2 -29.19 11.47 -4.58
N ILE A 3 -28.60 10.31 -4.31
CA ILE A 3 -27.51 9.71 -5.11
C ILE A 3 -27.85 9.65 -6.60
N LEU A 4 -29.06 9.18 -6.97
CA LEU A 4 -29.48 9.08 -8.38
C LEU A 4 -29.57 10.44 -9.07
N LYS A 5 -29.85 11.51 -8.30
CA LYS A 5 -29.91 12.88 -8.82
C LYS A 5 -28.51 13.50 -8.89
N ALA A 6 -27.71 13.33 -7.84
CA ALA A 6 -26.37 13.88 -7.71
C ALA A 6 -25.37 13.22 -8.67
N SER A 7 -25.60 11.97 -9.05
CA SER A 7 -24.80 11.27 -10.07
C SER A 7 -24.85 11.97 -11.44
N GLY A 8 -25.91 12.74 -11.73
CA GLY A 8 -26.11 13.37 -13.03
C GLY A 8 -26.43 12.38 -14.16
N ALA A 9 -26.69 11.11 -13.84
CA ALA A 9 -27.05 10.09 -14.82
C ALA A 9 -28.38 10.46 -15.53
N SER A 10 -28.43 10.29 -16.86
CA SER A 10 -29.66 10.48 -17.62
C SER A 10 -30.59 9.27 -17.43
N ILE A 11 -31.52 9.35 -16.47
CA ILE A 11 -32.47 8.29 -16.15
C ILE A 11 -33.81 8.58 -16.83
N THR A 12 -34.29 7.64 -17.64
CA THR A 12 -35.58 7.74 -18.34
C THR A 12 -36.50 6.58 -17.97
N HIS A 13 -37.81 6.85 -17.93
CA HIS A 13 -38.85 5.86 -17.63
C HIS A 13 -39.75 5.64 -18.84
N ALA A 14 -40.11 4.39 -19.12
CA ALA A 14 -41.16 4.06 -20.08
C ALA A 14 -41.92 2.79 -19.69
N PRO A 15 -43.17 2.62 -20.19
CA PRO A 15 -43.92 1.39 -19.99
C PRO A 15 -43.20 0.17 -20.58
N GLY A 16 -42.92 -0.83 -19.75
CA GLY A 16 -42.22 -2.06 -20.17
C GLY A 16 -41.71 -2.89 -19.01
N ASP A 17 -40.96 -3.95 -19.29
CA ASP A 17 -40.40 -4.90 -18.33
C ASP A 17 -38.87 -4.93 -18.33
N ARG A 18 -38.21 -3.96 -18.98
CA ARG A 18 -36.77 -3.94 -19.16
C ARG A 18 -36.12 -2.73 -18.51
N ALA A 19 -35.21 -2.99 -17.57
CA ALA A 19 -34.19 -2.05 -17.13
C ALA A 19 -32.88 -2.32 -17.90
N PHE A 20 -32.15 -1.26 -18.24
CA PHE A 20 -30.80 -1.36 -18.81
C PHE A 20 -30.08 -0.01 -18.82
N TYR A 21 -28.76 -0.06 -18.63
CA TYR A 21 -27.85 0.98 -19.04
C TYR A 21 -27.51 0.85 -20.53
N ARG A 22 -27.48 1.98 -21.26
CA ARG A 22 -27.09 2.03 -22.67
C ARG A 22 -25.77 2.80 -22.82
N PRO A 23 -24.63 2.12 -23.00
CA PRO A 23 -23.33 2.77 -23.16
C PRO A 23 -23.28 3.78 -24.32
N ALA A 24 -23.92 3.46 -25.44
CA ALA A 24 -23.88 4.30 -26.66
C ALA A 24 -24.50 5.70 -26.48
N THR A 25 -25.42 5.87 -25.53
CA THR A 25 -26.09 7.16 -25.26
C THR A 25 -25.83 7.66 -23.84
N ASP A 26 -24.99 6.97 -23.09
CA ASP A 26 -24.73 7.22 -21.67
C ASP A 26 -26.01 7.50 -20.85
N SER A 27 -26.98 6.59 -20.96
CA SER A 27 -28.30 6.77 -20.34
C SER A 27 -28.83 5.48 -19.72
N ILE A 28 -29.55 5.62 -18.61
CA ILE A 28 -30.24 4.53 -17.92
C ILE A 28 -31.71 4.55 -18.32
N HIS A 29 -32.24 3.36 -18.62
CA HIS A 29 -33.65 3.15 -18.89
C HIS A 29 -34.25 2.25 -17.80
N LEU A 30 -35.36 2.68 -17.21
CA LEU A 30 -36.10 1.93 -16.21
C LEU A 30 -37.58 1.80 -16.60
N PRO A 31 -38.27 0.71 -16.23
CA PRO A 31 -39.73 0.65 -16.23
C PRO A 31 -40.35 1.78 -15.41
N ASP A 32 -41.63 2.10 -15.65
CA ASP A 32 -42.32 3.08 -14.81
C ASP A 32 -42.33 2.63 -13.35
N ARG A 33 -42.09 3.57 -12.41
CA ARG A 33 -41.98 3.27 -10.96
C ARG A 33 -43.14 2.42 -10.42
N GLY A 34 -44.35 2.66 -10.89
CA GLY A 34 -45.55 1.93 -10.47
C GLY A 34 -45.66 0.48 -10.98
N GLN A 35 -44.75 0.05 -11.86
CA GLN A 35 -44.66 -1.33 -12.34
C GLN A 35 -43.79 -2.21 -11.43
N PHE A 36 -43.00 -1.62 -10.53
CA PHE A 36 -42.20 -2.36 -9.57
C PHE A 36 -43.07 -2.84 -8.40
N PRO A 37 -42.86 -4.08 -7.90
CA PRO A 37 -43.62 -4.60 -6.76
C PRO A 37 -43.46 -3.80 -5.46
N SER A 38 -42.30 -3.16 -5.28
CA SER A 38 -41.96 -2.32 -4.13
C SER A 38 -41.03 -1.18 -4.55
N ALA A 39 -40.91 -0.16 -3.69
CA ALA A 39 -39.92 0.90 -3.87
C ALA A 39 -38.48 0.37 -3.82
N ASP A 40 -38.24 -0.65 -2.98
CA ASP A 40 -36.92 -1.25 -2.81
C ASP A 40 -36.47 -1.93 -4.10
N ASN A 41 -37.36 -2.66 -4.78
CA ASN A 41 -37.07 -3.27 -6.08
C ASN A 41 -36.72 -2.22 -7.14
N TYR A 42 -37.43 -1.08 -7.11
CA TYR A 42 -37.10 0.03 -8.00
C TYR A 42 -35.70 0.57 -7.73
N TYR A 43 -35.34 0.82 -6.46
CA TYR A 43 -34.03 1.38 -6.13
C TYR A 43 -32.89 0.37 -6.31
N ALA A 44 -33.09 -0.91 -5.98
CA ALA A 44 -32.12 -1.97 -6.27
C ALA A 44 -31.84 -2.05 -7.77
N THR A 45 -32.89 -2.07 -8.61
CA THR A 45 -32.74 -2.05 -10.07
C THR A 45 -32.05 -0.78 -10.55
N ALA A 46 -32.43 0.39 -10.01
CA ALA A 46 -31.79 1.65 -10.40
C ALA A 46 -30.31 1.71 -10.02
N LEU A 47 -29.92 1.14 -8.87
CA LEU A 47 -28.53 1.07 -8.41
C LEU A 47 -27.71 0.06 -9.22
N HIS A 48 -28.31 -1.07 -9.64
CA HIS A 48 -27.70 -2.00 -10.60
C HIS A 48 -27.35 -1.29 -11.91
N GLU A 49 -28.32 -0.61 -12.51
CA GLU A 49 -28.08 0.13 -13.75
C GLU A 49 -27.13 1.31 -13.56
N LEU A 50 -27.15 1.94 -12.39
CA LEU A 50 -26.17 2.97 -12.03
C LEU A 50 -24.77 2.36 -11.90
N GLY A 51 -24.65 1.13 -11.40
CA GLY A 51 -23.41 0.36 -11.36
C GLY A 51 -22.80 0.19 -12.74
N HIS A 52 -23.59 -0.23 -13.73
CA HIS A 52 -23.16 -0.26 -15.12
C HIS A 52 -22.81 1.12 -15.67
N TRP A 53 -23.62 2.13 -15.35
CA TRP A 53 -23.36 3.50 -15.77
C TRP A 53 -21.98 3.97 -15.31
N THR A 54 -21.53 3.66 -14.10
CA THR A 54 -20.17 4.02 -13.66
C THR A 54 -19.04 3.48 -14.57
N GLY A 55 -19.29 2.41 -15.33
CA GLY A 55 -18.29 1.78 -16.20
C GLY A 55 -17.96 2.55 -17.49
N HIS A 56 -18.64 3.64 -17.80
CA HIS A 56 -18.34 4.45 -18.99
C HIS A 56 -16.90 5.01 -18.96
N ALA A 57 -16.33 5.24 -20.15
CA ALA A 57 -14.96 5.69 -20.34
C ALA A 57 -14.61 7.04 -19.66
N SER A 58 -15.61 7.86 -19.35
CA SER A 58 -15.41 9.12 -18.61
C SER A 58 -15.48 8.97 -17.09
N ARG A 59 -15.58 7.73 -16.57
CA ARG A 59 -15.81 7.40 -15.15
C ARG A 59 -14.82 6.33 -14.70
N LEU A 60 -15.28 5.09 -14.50
CA LEU A 60 -14.43 3.96 -14.08
C LEU A 60 -13.84 3.17 -15.26
N ASP A 61 -14.16 3.54 -16.50
CA ASP A 61 -13.56 3.02 -17.75
C ASP A 61 -13.42 1.49 -17.78
N ARG A 62 -14.55 0.80 -17.53
CA ARG A 62 -14.62 -0.66 -17.60
C ARG A 62 -15.02 -1.10 -19.00
N ASP A 63 -14.61 -2.31 -19.41
CA ASP A 63 -14.97 -2.86 -20.71
C ASP A 63 -16.44 -3.32 -20.72
N LEU A 64 -17.31 -2.46 -21.25
CA LEU A 64 -18.74 -2.74 -21.42
C LEU A 64 -19.07 -3.24 -22.84
N ALA A 65 -18.08 -3.37 -23.73
CA ALA A 65 -18.27 -3.62 -25.16
C ALA A 65 -18.38 -5.12 -25.47
N HIS A 66 -19.28 -5.81 -24.76
CA HIS A 66 -19.45 -7.24 -24.87
C HIS A 66 -20.86 -7.62 -25.34
N PRO A 67 -21.00 -8.54 -26.33
CA PRO A 67 -22.31 -9.03 -26.75
C PRO A 67 -23.07 -9.69 -25.60
N PHE A 68 -24.39 -9.51 -25.55
CA PHE A 68 -25.25 -10.17 -24.57
C PHE A 68 -25.00 -11.69 -24.55
N GLY A 69 -24.84 -12.25 -23.35
CA GLY A 69 -24.56 -13.67 -23.13
C GLY A 69 -23.12 -14.12 -23.41
N SER A 70 -22.21 -13.20 -23.75
CA SER A 70 -20.78 -13.48 -23.78
C SER A 70 -20.18 -13.56 -22.37
N GLU A 71 -18.97 -14.11 -22.26
CA GLU A 71 -18.25 -14.19 -20.99
C GLU A 71 -17.94 -12.79 -20.42
N GLY A 72 -17.46 -11.86 -21.26
CA GLY A 72 -17.21 -10.48 -20.83
C GLY A 72 -18.47 -9.77 -20.34
N TYR A 73 -19.62 -10.02 -20.99
CA TYR A 73 -20.92 -9.53 -20.52
C TYR A 73 -21.29 -10.10 -19.14
N ALA A 74 -21.09 -11.41 -18.94
CA ALA A 74 -21.36 -12.05 -17.64
C ALA A 74 -20.46 -11.52 -16.52
N LYS A 75 -19.20 -11.19 -16.84
CA LYS A 75 -18.23 -10.57 -15.92
C LYS A 75 -18.69 -9.18 -15.47
N GLU A 76 -19.20 -8.34 -16.37
CA GLU A 76 -19.72 -7.01 -16.01
C GLU A 76 -21.04 -7.07 -15.22
N GLU A 77 -21.96 -7.97 -15.59
CA GLU A 77 -23.18 -8.21 -14.80
C GLU A 77 -22.84 -8.63 -13.37
N LEU A 78 -21.84 -9.50 -13.19
CA LEU A 78 -21.39 -9.90 -11.84
C LEU A 78 -20.88 -8.71 -11.01
N ARG A 79 -20.18 -7.76 -11.64
CA ARG A 79 -19.68 -6.53 -10.96
C ARG A 79 -20.83 -5.62 -10.54
N ALA A 80 -21.74 -5.31 -11.46
CA ALA A 80 -22.88 -4.45 -11.19
C ALA A 80 -23.82 -5.05 -10.13
N GLU A 81 -23.99 -6.38 -10.16
CA GLU A 81 -24.75 -7.12 -9.17
C GLU A 81 -24.16 -6.96 -7.77
N ILE A 82 -22.89 -7.33 -7.58
CA ILE A 82 -22.22 -7.23 -6.29
C ILE A 82 -22.23 -5.77 -5.80
N ALA A 83 -22.03 -4.80 -6.69
CA ALA A 83 -22.04 -3.38 -6.33
C ALA A 83 -23.43 -2.92 -5.85
N SER A 84 -24.49 -3.30 -6.55
CA SER A 84 -25.87 -2.98 -6.16
C SER A 84 -26.26 -3.64 -4.84
N MET A 85 -25.76 -4.84 -4.56
CA MET A 85 -25.95 -5.53 -3.29
C MET A 85 -25.28 -4.77 -2.13
N ILE A 86 -24.00 -4.39 -2.30
CA ILE A 86 -23.26 -3.61 -1.29
C ILE A 86 -23.93 -2.25 -1.07
N LEU A 87 -24.28 -1.52 -2.15
CA LEU A 87 -24.97 -0.23 -2.08
C LEU A 87 -26.36 -0.35 -1.45
N GLY A 88 -27.09 -1.42 -1.75
CA GLY A 88 -28.42 -1.68 -1.19
C GLY A 88 -28.38 -1.95 0.31
N ASP A 89 -27.34 -2.64 0.80
CA ASP A 89 -27.11 -2.88 2.22
C ASP A 89 -26.76 -1.59 2.97
N GLU A 90 -25.77 -0.83 2.47
CA GLU A 90 -25.32 0.44 3.09
C GLU A 90 -26.43 1.49 3.13
N LEU A 91 -27.31 1.52 2.11
CA LEU A 91 -28.43 2.47 2.03
C LEU A 91 -29.71 1.97 2.70
N GLY A 92 -29.70 0.76 3.29
CA GLY A 92 -30.86 0.18 3.98
C GLY A 92 -32.05 -0.17 3.06
N ILE A 93 -31.78 -0.43 1.78
CA ILE A 93 -32.77 -0.80 0.75
C ILE A 93 -33.02 -2.33 0.75
N GLY A 94 -32.03 -3.12 1.18
CA GLY A 94 -32.09 -4.58 1.19
C GLY A 94 -31.81 -5.21 -0.19
N HIS A 95 -31.70 -6.54 -0.23
CA HIS A 95 -31.39 -7.32 -1.44
C HIS A 95 -32.29 -8.56 -1.56
N ASP A 96 -32.90 -8.76 -2.73
CA ASP A 96 -33.65 -9.97 -3.09
C ASP A 96 -32.87 -10.78 -4.15
N PRO A 97 -32.20 -11.88 -3.76
CA PRO A 97 -31.41 -12.71 -4.68
C PRO A 97 -32.21 -13.30 -5.84
N GLY A 98 -33.54 -13.33 -5.75
CA GLY A 98 -34.42 -13.85 -6.80
C GLY A 98 -34.49 -12.97 -8.06
N GLN A 99 -34.10 -11.70 -7.98
CA GLN A 99 -34.25 -10.73 -9.07
C GLN A 99 -33.21 -10.89 -10.19
N HIS A 100 -32.13 -11.64 -9.92
CA HIS A 100 -30.95 -11.74 -10.79
C HIS A 100 -30.59 -13.19 -11.16
N ALA A 101 -31.51 -14.13 -10.87
CA ALA A 101 -31.37 -15.56 -11.14
C ALA A 101 -31.09 -15.89 -12.62
N ALA A 102 -31.43 -14.99 -13.55
CA ALA A 102 -31.18 -15.18 -14.99
C ALA A 102 -29.68 -15.26 -15.35
N TYR A 103 -28.79 -14.68 -14.52
CA TYR A 103 -27.36 -14.57 -14.80
C TYR A 103 -26.48 -15.49 -13.96
N VAL A 104 -27.04 -16.10 -12.91
CA VAL A 104 -26.34 -17.05 -12.03
C VAL A 104 -25.72 -18.20 -12.83
N GLY A 105 -26.41 -18.69 -13.87
CA GLY A 105 -25.89 -19.73 -14.75
C GLY A 105 -24.64 -19.31 -15.54
N SER A 106 -24.60 -18.06 -16.03
CA SER A 106 -23.43 -17.51 -16.73
C SER A 106 -22.29 -17.16 -15.77
N TRP A 107 -22.59 -16.75 -14.53
CA TRP A 107 -21.58 -16.51 -13.50
C TRP A 107 -20.92 -17.80 -13.03
N ILE A 108 -21.68 -18.86 -12.80
CA ILE A 108 -21.12 -20.18 -12.43
C ILE A 108 -20.12 -20.66 -13.48
N LYS A 109 -20.44 -20.49 -14.77
CA LYS A 109 -19.52 -20.86 -15.84
C LYS A 109 -18.25 -19.99 -15.84
N ALA A 110 -18.39 -18.66 -15.76
CA ALA A 110 -17.24 -17.75 -15.69
C ALA A 110 -16.34 -18.02 -14.48
N LEU A 111 -16.93 -18.35 -13.32
CA LEU A 111 -16.21 -18.68 -12.09
C LEU A 111 -15.60 -20.09 -12.08
N GLN A 112 -16.15 -21.03 -12.85
CA GLN A 112 -15.54 -22.35 -13.07
C GLN A 112 -14.31 -22.26 -13.96
N ASP A 113 -14.39 -21.46 -15.03
CA ASP A 113 -13.31 -21.27 -15.99
C ASP A 113 -12.19 -20.37 -15.40
N GLU A 114 -12.55 -19.35 -14.62
CA GLU A 114 -11.61 -18.46 -13.92
C GLU A 114 -12.02 -18.22 -12.44
N PRO A 115 -11.58 -19.05 -11.49
CA PRO A 115 -11.97 -18.95 -10.07
C PRO A 115 -11.60 -17.63 -9.38
N LEU A 116 -10.60 -16.91 -9.91
CA LEU A 116 -10.19 -15.61 -9.36
C LEU A 116 -11.09 -14.44 -9.81
N GLU A 117 -12.02 -14.68 -10.75
CA GLU A 117 -12.90 -13.64 -11.28
C GLU A 117 -13.85 -13.08 -10.22
N VAL A 118 -14.24 -13.87 -9.21
CA VAL A 118 -15.07 -13.39 -8.09
C VAL A 118 -14.37 -12.28 -7.30
N PHE A 119 -13.05 -12.39 -7.09
CA PHE A 119 -12.29 -11.38 -6.35
C PHE A 119 -12.10 -10.10 -7.17
N ARG A 120 -11.90 -10.23 -8.48
CA ARG A 120 -11.84 -9.08 -9.39
C ARG A 120 -13.18 -8.36 -9.45
N ALA A 121 -14.27 -9.12 -9.56
CA ALA A 121 -15.61 -8.55 -9.58
C ALA A 121 -15.96 -7.85 -8.27
N ALA A 122 -15.56 -8.40 -7.12
CA ALA A 122 -15.72 -7.77 -5.82
C ALA A 122 -14.91 -6.47 -5.70
N ALA A 123 -13.63 -6.47 -6.12
CA ALA A 123 -12.79 -5.27 -6.10
C ALA A 123 -13.33 -4.15 -7.00
N ASP A 124 -13.84 -4.50 -8.18
CA ASP A 124 -14.50 -3.52 -9.07
C ASP A 124 -15.83 -3.05 -8.49
N ALA A 125 -16.57 -3.92 -7.81
CA ALA A 125 -17.81 -3.55 -7.13
C ALA A 125 -17.59 -2.57 -5.96
N GLU A 126 -16.51 -2.72 -5.18
CA GLU A 126 -16.12 -1.74 -4.16
C GLU A 126 -15.81 -0.36 -4.79
N LYS A 127 -15.11 -0.32 -5.93
CA LYS A 127 -14.87 0.94 -6.66
C LYS A 127 -16.17 1.59 -7.15
N ILE A 128 -17.12 0.79 -7.62
CA ILE A 128 -18.45 1.28 -8.01
C ILE A 128 -19.18 1.86 -6.79
N HIS A 129 -19.16 1.13 -5.68
CA HIS A 129 -19.76 1.56 -4.41
C HIS A 129 -19.20 2.91 -3.95
N ASP A 130 -17.88 3.03 -3.85
CA ASP A 130 -17.22 4.24 -3.37
C ASP A 130 -17.50 5.44 -4.29
N TYR A 131 -17.46 5.21 -5.60
CA TYR A 131 -17.78 6.24 -6.59
C TYR A 131 -19.22 6.75 -6.45
N VAL A 132 -20.18 5.85 -6.22
CA VAL A 132 -21.59 6.19 -6.08
C VAL A 132 -21.86 6.90 -4.75
N LEU A 133 -21.25 6.49 -3.64
CA LEU A 133 -21.42 7.15 -2.34
C LEU A 133 -20.67 8.48 -2.22
N ALA A 134 -19.62 8.70 -3.01
CA ALA A 134 -18.95 10.01 -3.05
C ALA A 134 -19.92 11.16 -3.41
N PHE A 135 -21.02 10.87 -4.14
CA PHE A 135 -22.06 11.86 -4.43
C PHE A 135 -22.82 12.34 -3.19
N GLU A 136 -22.84 11.57 -2.11
CA GLU A 136 -23.38 11.98 -0.81
C GLU A 136 -22.36 12.82 -0.02
N GLN A 137 -21.11 12.37 0.06
CA GLN A 137 -20.06 13.03 0.85
C GLN A 137 -19.73 14.45 0.35
N LYS A 138 -19.73 14.65 -0.96
CA LYS A 138 -19.48 15.98 -1.56
C LYS A 138 -20.51 17.01 -1.10
N GLN A 139 -21.76 16.61 -0.91
CA GLN A 139 -22.81 17.51 -0.46
C GLN A 139 -22.67 17.87 1.02
N VAL A 140 -22.34 16.89 1.88
CA VAL A 140 -22.11 17.13 3.31
C VAL A 140 -20.96 18.12 3.50
N GLN A 141 -19.86 17.94 2.76
CA GLN A 141 -18.73 18.87 2.79
C GLN A 141 -19.08 20.28 2.29
N GLU A 142 -19.86 20.40 1.22
CA GLU A 142 -20.33 21.69 0.72
C GLU A 142 -21.26 22.40 1.72
N GLN A 143 -22.06 21.65 2.49
CA GLN A 143 -22.93 22.19 3.55
C GLN A 143 -22.13 22.59 4.80
N ASP A 144 -21.19 21.76 5.24
CA ASP A 144 -20.34 22.03 6.42
C ASP A 144 -19.41 23.23 6.19
N GLN A 145 -18.87 23.39 4.97
CA GLN A 145 -18.06 24.55 4.61
C GLN A 145 -18.88 25.84 4.65
N GLN A 146 -20.12 25.81 4.16
CA GLN A 146 -21.02 26.97 4.22
C GLN A 146 -21.41 27.32 5.66
N GLN A 147 -21.62 26.32 6.52
CA GLN A 147 -21.97 26.53 7.92
C GLN A 147 -20.78 27.02 8.75
N SER A 148 -19.57 26.52 8.48
CA SER A 148 -18.34 26.94 9.16
C SER A 148 -17.97 28.38 8.82
N GLN A 149 -18.11 28.79 7.56
CA GLN A 149 -17.86 30.17 7.13
C GLN A 149 -18.84 31.17 7.75
N ALA A 150 -20.09 30.75 8.01
CA ALA A 150 -21.10 31.59 8.66
C ALA A 150 -20.84 31.82 10.16
N GLN A 151 -19.96 31.05 10.80
CA GLN A 151 -19.60 31.17 12.22
C GLN A 151 -18.28 31.93 12.47
N GLN A 152 -17.51 32.22 11.42
CA GLN A 152 -16.25 32.95 11.54
C GLN A 152 -16.48 34.41 11.92
N GLN A 153 -15.56 35.00 12.69
CA GLN A 153 -15.65 36.41 13.05
C GLN A 153 -15.24 37.30 11.86
N PRO A 154 -15.74 38.55 11.77
CA PRO A 154 -15.45 39.42 10.62
C PRO A 154 -13.94 39.63 10.36
N HIS A 155 -13.10 39.64 11.39
CA HIS A 155 -11.65 39.82 11.24
C HIS A 155 -10.91 38.57 10.75
N GLU A 156 -11.60 37.44 10.60
CA GLU A 156 -11.06 36.18 10.08
C GLU A 156 -11.34 35.99 8.58
N LEU A 157 -12.23 36.81 8.02
CA LEU A 157 -12.61 36.79 6.62
C LEU A 157 -11.87 37.90 5.87
N THR A 158 -11.59 37.70 4.58
CA THR A 158 -11.21 38.83 3.71
C THR A 158 -12.39 39.76 3.52
N LEU A 159 -12.15 41.04 3.17
CA LEU A 159 -13.23 42.00 2.95
C LEU A 159 -14.24 41.49 1.90
N ALA A 160 -13.76 40.81 0.86
CA ALA A 160 -14.62 40.22 -0.17
C ALA A 160 -15.51 39.09 0.37
N GLN A 161 -14.95 38.21 1.21
CA GLN A 161 -15.69 37.12 1.85
C GLN A 161 -16.72 37.68 2.84
N PHE A 162 -16.32 38.61 3.70
CA PHE A 162 -17.22 39.26 4.65
C PHE A 162 -18.36 40.00 3.94
N ALA A 163 -18.05 40.78 2.89
CA ALA A 163 -19.07 41.50 2.12
C ALA A 163 -20.07 40.59 1.40
N SER A 164 -19.66 39.36 1.03
CA SER A 164 -20.57 38.39 0.42
C SER A 164 -21.58 37.78 1.41
N GLN A 165 -21.31 37.90 2.72
CA GLN A 165 -22.09 37.26 3.79
C GLN A 165 -22.78 38.27 4.73
N ALA A 166 -22.27 39.49 4.83
CA ALA A 166 -22.77 40.51 5.73
C ALA A 166 -24.00 41.24 5.16
N THR A 167 -24.89 41.69 6.05
CA THR A 167 -26.03 42.53 5.68
C THR A 167 -25.93 43.90 6.32
N ALA A 168 -26.13 44.96 5.55
CA ALA A 168 -26.20 46.33 6.05
C ALA A 168 -27.65 46.82 6.06
N GLN A 169 -28.17 47.18 7.24
CA GLN A 169 -29.51 47.72 7.44
C GLN A 169 -29.43 49.22 7.74
N GLU A 170 -30.18 50.03 6.99
CA GLU A 170 -30.29 51.47 7.25
C GLU A 170 -31.12 51.75 8.50
N LEU A 171 -30.64 52.65 9.36
CA LEU A 171 -31.29 53.05 10.61
C LEU A 171 -31.82 54.48 10.52
N THR A 172 -33.12 54.67 10.77
CA THR A 172 -33.78 55.98 10.57
C THR A 172 -33.93 56.83 11.84
N ASN A 173 -33.64 56.28 13.03
CA ASN A 173 -33.78 56.97 14.33
C ASN A 173 -32.65 56.62 15.32
N HIS A 174 -31.50 56.20 14.80
CA HIS A 174 -30.32 55.88 15.59
C HIS A 174 -29.26 56.95 15.36
N GLY A 175 -28.37 57.18 16.34
CA GLY A 175 -27.24 58.10 16.17
C GLY A 175 -26.19 57.61 15.16
N ARG A 176 -26.46 56.48 14.48
CA ARG A 176 -25.65 55.88 13.42
C ARG A 176 -26.50 55.57 12.19
N LYS A 177 -25.92 55.60 10.99
CA LYS A 177 -26.65 55.37 9.73
C LYS A 177 -26.91 53.91 9.39
N TRP A 178 -25.96 53.02 9.71
CA TRP A 178 -26.01 51.61 9.31
C TRP A 178 -25.77 50.69 10.49
N GLU A 179 -26.50 49.58 10.54
CA GLU A 179 -26.14 48.37 11.31
C GLU A 179 -25.69 47.29 10.33
N VAL A 180 -24.46 46.79 10.51
CA VAL A 180 -23.92 45.68 9.74
C VAL A 180 -23.96 44.43 10.61
N ARG A 181 -24.57 43.37 10.08
CA ARG A 181 -24.69 42.06 10.77
C ARG A 181 -24.03 40.95 9.98
N HIS A 182 -23.41 40.02 10.69
CA HIS A 182 -22.84 38.77 10.18
C HIS A 182 -22.89 37.72 11.29
N GLY A 183 -23.69 36.66 11.13
CA GLY A 183 -23.98 35.72 12.23
C GLY A 183 -24.49 36.44 13.48
N ASP A 184 -23.84 36.19 14.62
CA ASP A 184 -24.11 36.86 15.90
C ASP A 184 -23.37 38.21 16.05
N TYR A 185 -22.52 38.58 15.10
CA TYR A 185 -21.79 39.84 15.11
C TYR A 185 -22.67 40.99 14.61
N SER A 186 -22.71 42.09 15.35
CA SER A 186 -23.34 43.34 14.94
C SER A 186 -22.46 44.54 15.30
N ALA A 187 -22.29 45.45 14.35
CA ALA A 187 -21.60 46.73 14.55
C ALA A 187 -22.26 47.85 13.74
N PHE A 188 -22.00 49.09 14.14
CA PHE A 188 -22.62 50.27 13.54
C PHE A 188 -21.61 51.11 12.77
N SER A 189 -22.03 51.68 11.65
CA SER A 189 -21.24 52.60 10.82
C SER A 189 -22.03 53.86 10.44
N ASP A 190 -21.29 54.95 10.20
CA ASP A 190 -21.81 56.23 9.69
C ASP A 190 -21.45 56.48 8.22
N ALA A 191 -20.97 55.46 7.53
CA ALA A 191 -20.58 55.53 6.13
C ALA A 191 -21.71 56.05 5.23
N ALA A 192 -21.34 56.61 4.08
CA ALA A 192 -22.32 57.21 3.17
C ALA A 192 -23.14 56.15 2.43
N THR A 193 -22.57 54.96 2.21
CA THR A 193 -23.19 53.85 1.49
C THR A 193 -23.16 52.55 2.30
N ALA A 194 -23.99 51.57 1.91
CA ALA A 194 -24.04 50.25 2.54
C ALA A 194 -22.72 49.49 2.37
N GLU A 195 -22.10 49.58 1.19
CA GLU A 195 -20.83 48.94 0.88
C GLU A 195 -19.68 49.53 1.71
N GLU A 196 -19.64 50.86 1.85
CA GLU A 196 -18.67 51.52 2.73
C GLU A 196 -18.92 51.17 4.20
N ALA A 197 -20.18 51.00 4.63
CA ALA A 197 -20.50 50.59 6.00
C ALA A 197 -19.97 49.19 6.32
N ILE A 198 -20.11 48.25 5.39
CA ILE A 198 -19.57 46.89 5.51
C ILE A 198 -18.04 46.94 5.59
N ALA A 199 -17.38 47.72 4.74
CA ALA A 199 -15.92 47.87 4.76
C ALA A 199 -15.40 48.54 6.04
N ASP A 200 -16.11 49.55 6.55
CA ASP A 200 -15.80 50.25 7.79
C ASP A 200 -15.90 49.31 9.01
N VAL A 201 -16.97 48.52 9.08
CA VAL A 201 -17.17 47.51 10.13
C VAL A 201 -16.13 46.41 10.06
N HIS A 202 -15.81 45.91 8.86
CA HIS A 202 -14.76 44.91 8.67
C HIS A 202 -13.40 45.40 9.16
N ARG A 203 -13.00 46.60 8.72
CA ARG A 203 -11.75 47.24 9.17
C ARG A 203 -11.74 47.48 10.68
N GLY A 204 -12.88 47.86 11.26
CA GLY A 204 -13.06 48.02 12.70
C GLY A 204 -12.84 46.72 13.47
N ALA A 205 -13.39 45.61 12.97
CA ALA A 205 -13.19 44.28 13.55
C ALA A 205 -11.71 43.87 13.53
N VAL A 206 -11.01 44.05 12.40
CA VAL A 206 -9.56 43.76 12.29
C VAL A 206 -8.72 44.61 13.24
N ASN A 207 -9.00 45.92 13.33
CA ASN A 207 -8.33 46.81 14.28
C ASN A 207 -8.55 46.36 15.74
N ASN A 208 -9.77 45.95 16.09
CA ASN A 208 -10.09 45.51 17.45
C ASN A 208 -9.40 44.17 17.77
N ALA A 209 -9.38 43.23 16.82
CA ALA A 209 -8.70 41.95 16.98
C ALA A 209 -7.19 42.12 17.18
N LEU A 210 -6.54 43.02 16.41
CA LEU A 210 -5.13 43.36 16.61
C LEU A 210 -4.88 44.03 17.97
N TYR A 211 -5.71 44.99 18.36
CA TYR A 211 -5.60 45.66 19.66
C TYR A 211 -5.74 44.68 20.84
N LEU A 212 -6.70 43.76 20.79
CA LEU A 212 -6.91 42.75 21.83
C LEU A 212 -5.76 41.74 21.92
N ASN A 213 -4.94 41.65 20.87
CA ASN A 213 -3.77 40.78 20.83
C ASN A 213 -2.46 41.47 21.18
N THR A 214 -2.46 42.77 21.53
CA THR A 214 -1.24 43.44 22.02
C THR A 214 -0.87 42.96 23.43
N PRO A 215 0.42 43.02 23.81
CA PRO A 215 0.86 42.69 25.16
C PRO A 215 0.15 43.49 26.25
N GLU A 216 -0.17 44.77 26.01
CA GLU A 216 -0.87 45.60 27.01
C GLU A 216 -2.30 45.09 27.27
N SER A 217 -3.04 44.75 26.21
CA SER A 217 -4.42 44.27 26.31
C SER A 217 -4.51 42.88 26.93
N ARG A 218 -3.56 41.99 26.62
CA ARG A 218 -3.46 40.65 27.24
C ARG A 218 -3.14 40.72 28.74
N SER A 219 -2.38 41.72 29.18
CA SER A 219 -2.08 41.95 30.60
C SER A 219 -3.30 42.43 31.40
N ALA A 220 -4.32 42.97 30.74
CA ALA A 220 -5.52 43.54 31.35
C ALA A 220 -6.64 42.49 31.62
N ASN A 221 -6.35 41.19 31.50
CA ASN A 221 -7.31 40.08 31.64
C ASN A 221 -8.53 40.16 30.68
N LEU A 222 -8.42 40.88 29.57
CA LEU A 222 -9.41 40.79 28.50
C LEU A 222 -9.23 39.45 27.76
N PRO A 223 -10.32 38.72 27.45
CA PRO A 223 -10.21 37.51 26.64
C PRO A 223 -9.60 37.87 25.28
N GLY A 224 -8.52 37.18 24.89
CA GLY A 224 -7.90 37.38 23.59
C GLY A 224 -8.86 37.07 22.44
N SER A 225 -8.80 37.84 21.37
CA SER A 225 -9.48 37.52 20.11
C SER A 225 -8.61 36.57 19.27
N SER A 226 -9.21 35.78 18.39
CA SER A 226 -8.45 35.11 17.33
C SER A 226 -7.68 36.14 16.48
N PHE A 227 -6.54 35.71 15.93
CA PHE A 227 -5.70 36.56 15.10
C PHE A 227 -6.26 36.68 13.68
N PRO A 228 -6.26 37.89 13.08
CA PRO A 228 -6.57 38.03 11.66
C PRO A 228 -5.56 37.23 10.79
N PRO A 229 -6.03 36.43 9.81
CA PRO A 229 -5.16 35.71 8.89
C PRO A 229 -4.27 36.64 8.05
N ALA A 230 -3.15 36.11 7.54
CA ALA A 230 -2.20 36.88 6.72
C ALA A 230 -2.85 37.54 5.48
N ALA A 231 -3.83 36.86 4.86
CA ALA A 231 -4.58 37.41 3.73
C ALA A 231 -5.39 38.67 4.12
N VAL A 232 -5.97 38.69 5.32
CA VAL A 232 -6.73 39.83 5.87
C VAL A 232 -5.77 40.96 6.26
N LEU A 233 -4.63 40.62 6.89
CA LEU A 233 -3.61 41.60 7.26
C LEU A 233 -3.01 42.31 6.03
N ALA A 234 -2.90 41.62 4.90
CA ALA A 234 -2.44 42.20 3.64
C ALA A 234 -3.40 43.30 3.09
N GLU A 235 -4.68 43.27 3.45
CA GLU A 235 -5.66 44.29 3.06
C GLU A 235 -5.54 45.59 3.88
N TYR A 236 -4.92 45.51 5.08
CA TYR A 236 -4.82 46.63 6.03
C TYR A 236 -3.38 46.89 6.51
N PRO A 237 -2.45 47.25 5.61
CA PRO A 237 -1.04 47.47 5.95
C PRO A 237 -0.83 48.58 6.98
N ASP A 238 -1.72 49.57 7.03
CA ASP A 238 -1.71 50.66 8.00
C ASP A 238 -2.06 50.19 9.42
N LEU A 239 -2.93 49.17 9.56
CA LEU A 239 -3.23 48.56 10.86
C LEU A 239 -2.09 47.67 11.34
N VAL A 240 -1.40 46.98 10.42
CA VAL A 240 -0.18 46.22 10.71
C VAL A 240 0.93 47.13 11.23
N GLU A 241 1.13 48.29 10.60
CA GLU A 241 2.11 49.29 11.05
C GLU A 241 1.74 49.87 12.43
N LYS A 242 0.43 50.04 12.70
CA LYS A 242 -0.08 50.55 13.98
C LYS A 242 0.08 49.55 15.13
N PHE A 243 0.09 48.25 14.87
CA PHE A 243 0.18 47.19 15.88
C PHE A 243 1.31 46.17 15.56
N PRO A 244 2.59 46.59 15.53
CA PRO A 244 3.69 45.73 15.11
C PRO A 244 3.91 44.52 16.04
N ASP A 245 3.58 44.67 17.32
CA ASP A 245 3.75 43.63 18.35
C ASP A 245 2.55 42.68 18.46
N ALA A 246 1.48 42.91 17.68
CA ALA A 246 0.29 42.05 17.62
C ALA A 246 0.21 41.23 16.31
N VAL A 247 1.29 41.19 15.54
CA VAL A 247 1.42 40.32 14.36
C VAL A 247 2.27 39.11 14.75
N PRO A 248 1.76 37.88 14.63
CA PRO A 248 2.54 36.70 14.97
C PRO A 248 3.79 36.62 14.09
N ALA A 249 4.95 36.40 14.71
CA ALA A 249 6.16 36.01 14.00
C ALA A 249 5.88 34.68 13.27
N PRO A 250 6.48 34.43 12.09
CA PRO A 250 6.24 33.18 11.36
C PRO A 250 6.58 31.98 12.27
N GLU A 251 5.57 31.20 12.62
CA GLU A 251 5.70 30.09 13.57
C GLU A 251 6.54 28.96 12.97
N LEU A 252 7.80 28.87 13.37
CA LEU A 252 8.54 27.60 13.37
C LEU A 252 8.02 26.77 14.53
N GLY A 253 7.18 25.79 14.21
CA GLY A 253 6.52 24.89 15.15
C GLY A 253 7.46 24.32 16.21
N GLN A 254 7.12 24.56 17.47
CA GLN A 254 7.66 23.84 18.61
C GLN A 254 6.50 23.31 19.44
N GLN A 255 6.29 22.00 19.38
CA GLN A 255 5.66 21.24 20.47
C GLN A 255 6.64 20.17 20.94
N GLN A 256 6.86 20.12 22.26
CA GLN A 256 7.66 19.11 22.95
C GLN A 256 6.86 17.82 23.19
N PRO A 257 7.52 16.67 23.44
CA PRO A 257 7.02 15.36 23.09
C PRO A 257 6.12 14.78 24.19
N ASN A 258 4.81 14.84 24.00
CA ASN A 258 3.93 13.75 24.44
C ASN A 258 3.90 12.75 23.30
N GLN A 259 3.96 11.44 23.60
CA GLN A 259 3.86 10.39 22.59
C GLN A 259 2.60 10.61 21.73
N VAL A 260 2.80 11.11 20.51
CA VAL A 260 1.73 11.34 19.54
C VAL A 260 1.31 9.98 19.05
N GLN A 261 0.09 9.56 19.41
CA GLN A 261 -0.54 8.41 18.77
C GLN A 261 -0.57 8.67 17.26
N THR A 262 -0.16 7.68 16.48
CA THR A 262 -0.26 7.73 15.02
C THR A 262 -1.72 7.92 14.60
N VAL A 263 -1.95 8.46 13.40
CA VAL A 263 -3.31 8.69 12.89
C VAL A 263 -4.13 7.38 12.84
N ALA A 264 -3.47 6.25 12.60
CA ALA A 264 -4.06 4.92 12.66
C ALA A 264 -4.45 4.51 14.10
N GLU A 265 -3.59 4.72 15.09
CA GLU A 265 -3.88 4.43 16.50
C GLU A 265 -5.00 5.32 17.05
N ARG A 266 -5.04 6.60 16.64
CA ARG A 266 -6.12 7.52 16.98
C ARG A 266 -7.44 7.05 16.36
N THR A 267 -7.44 6.68 15.08
CA THR A 267 -8.65 6.18 14.39
C THR A 267 -9.18 4.90 15.05
N ALA A 268 -8.30 3.95 15.38
CA ALA A 268 -8.67 2.72 16.08
C ALA A 268 -9.21 3.01 17.49
N SER A 269 -8.59 3.93 18.24
CA SER A 269 -9.07 4.33 19.56
C SER A 269 -10.44 5.01 19.52
N GLN A 270 -10.73 5.82 18.49
CA GLN A 270 -12.04 6.47 18.35
C GLN A 270 -13.12 5.46 17.90
N TYR A 271 -12.76 4.46 17.11
CA TYR A 271 -13.67 3.37 16.72
C TYR A 271 -14.15 2.57 17.94
N GLU A 272 -13.23 2.18 18.83
CA GLU A 272 -13.58 1.48 20.07
C GLU A 272 -14.46 2.34 20.99
N ALA A 273 -14.21 3.66 21.04
CA ALA A 273 -15.05 4.58 21.81
C ALA A 273 -16.47 4.71 21.24
N MET A 274 -16.61 4.79 19.91
CA MET A 274 -17.90 4.78 19.24
C MET A 274 -18.67 3.49 19.50
N LYS A 275 -18.01 2.33 19.39
CA LYS A 275 -18.61 1.03 19.64
C LYS A 275 -19.09 0.90 21.09
N ALA A 276 -18.30 1.36 22.06
CA ALA A 276 -18.71 1.37 23.46
C ALA A 276 -19.93 2.28 23.71
N ALA A 277 -20.01 3.41 23.03
CA ALA A 277 -21.17 4.32 23.09
C ALA A 277 -22.41 3.70 22.43
N ASP A 278 -22.24 2.98 21.31
CA ASP A 278 -23.31 2.24 20.63
C ASP A 278 -23.92 1.16 21.53
N GLU A 279 -23.07 0.34 22.14
CA GLU A 279 -23.52 -0.68 23.08
C GLU A 279 -24.26 -0.06 24.28
N ALA A 280 -23.85 1.12 24.75
CA ALA A 280 -24.54 1.84 25.80
C ALA A 280 -25.91 2.36 25.36
N PHE A 281 -26.01 2.90 24.15
CA PHE A 281 -27.27 3.34 23.57
C PHE A 281 -28.24 2.18 23.37
N GLN A 282 -27.76 1.06 22.82
CA GLN A 282 -28.57 -0.14 22.61
C GLN A 282 -29.11 -0.70 23.94
N ARG A 283 -28.31 -0.68 25.02
CA ARG A 283 -28.78 -1.11 26.35
C ARG A 283 -29.92 -0.23 26.86
N GLU A 284 -29.83 1.09 26.70
CA GLU A 284 -30.88 2.01 27.12
C GLU A 284 -32.15 1.87 26.25
N LEU A 285 -32.00 1.65 24.95
CA LEU A 285 -33.12 1.39 24.04
C LEU A 285 -33.89 0.11 24.44
N VAL A 286 -33.18 -0.98 24.71
CA VAL A 286 -33.78 -2.23 25.18
C VAL A 286 -34.46 -2.05 26.55
N ARG A 287 -33.84 -1.29 27.46
CA ARG A 287 -34.44 -0.98 28.78
C ARG A 287 -35.76 -0.22 28.64
N ALA A 288 -35.81 0.78 27.77
CA ALA A 288 -36.96 1.69 27.68
C ALA A 288 -38.08 1.18 26.75
N TYR A 289 -37.74 0.47 25.68
CA TYR A 289 -38.70 0.06 24.62
C TYR A 289 -38.89 -1.46 24.51
N GLY A 290 -38.06 -2.27 25.19
CA GLY A 290 -38.05 -3.74 25.08
C GLY A 290 -37.30 -4.22 23.83
N GLU A 291 -36.85 -5.49 23.82
CA GLU A 291 -36.03 -6.06 22.73
C GLU A 291 -36.70 -5.95 21.36
N ASP A 292 -38.01 -6.21 21.29
CA ASP A 292 -38.76 -6.23 20.03
C ASP A 292 -38.95 -4.83 19.41
N ASN A 293 -38.90 -3.75 20.19
CA ASN A 293 -39.12 -2.38 19.71
C ASN A 293 -37.87 -1.50 19.82
N ALA A 294 -36.75 -2.01 20.37
CA ALA A 294 -35.50 -1.27 20.49
C ALA A 294 -34.92 -0.91 19.12
N GLY A 295 -35.05 -1.80 18.13
CA GLY A 295 -34.63 -1.55 16.75
C GLY A 295 -35.36 -0.36 16.15
N ASP A 296 -36.69 -0.35 16.19
CA ASP A 296 -37.50 0.75 15.66
C ASP A 296 -37.30 2.06 16.43
N ALA A 297 -37.15 1.97 17.76
CA ALA A 297 -36.93 3.15 18.59
C ALA A 297 -35.60 3.84 18.29
N ARG A 298 -34.56 3.07 17.94
CA ARG A 298 -33.20 3.58 17.64
C ARG A 298 -33.16 4.68 16.59
N TYR A 299 -34.10 4.66 15.64
CA TYR A 299 -34.15 5.62 14.52
C TYR A 299 -34.96 6.88 14.83
N LYS A 300 -35.44 7.04 16.06
CA LYS A 300 -36.14 8.26 16.48
C LYS A 300 -35.15 9.39 16.72
N LEU A 301 -35.46 10.57 16.17
CA LEU A 301 -34.67 11.79 16.40
C LEU A 301 -34.70 12.24 17.87
N HIS A 302 -35.80 11.96 18.57
CA HIS A 302 -36.01 12.31 19.96
C HIS A 302 -36.66 11.17 20.73
N HIS A 303 -36.19 10.96 21.95
CA HIS A 303 -36.71 9.99 22.91
C HIS A 303 -37.31 10.69 24.12
N ASP A 304 -38.49 10.25 24.53
CA ASP A 304 -39.15 10.76 25.74
C ASP A 304 -38.40 10.33 27.03
N ASP A 305 -37.62 9.24 26.97
CA ASP A 305 -36.78 8.76 28.07
C ASP A 305 -35.42 9.48 28.03
N GLU A 306 -35.14 10.30 29.06
CA GLU A 306 -33.93 11.12 29.15
C GLU A 306 -32.63 10.31 29.11
N ALA A 307 -32.61 9.10 29.66
CA ALA A 307 -31.42 8.26 29.65
C ALA A 307 -31.15 7.67 28.26
N VAL A 308 -32.22 7.35 27.51
CA VAL A 308 -32.10 6.95 26.11
C VAL A 308 -31.63 8.13 25.24
N GLN A 309 -32.22 9.31 25.42
CA GLN A 309 -31.80 10.50 24.67
C GLN A 309 -30.33 10.80 24.91
N LYS A 310 -29.90 10.82 26.18
CA LYS A 310 -28.50 11.08 26.54
C LYS A 310 -27.52 10.03 25.97
N ALA A 311 -27.92 8.76 25.95
CA ALA A 311 -27.08 7.70 25.37
C ALA A 311 -27.02 7.79 23.84
N GLY A 312 -28.12 8.18 23.19
CA GLY A 312 -28.16 8.46 21.75
C GLY A 312 -27.27 9.64 21.37
N ASP A 313 -27.37 10.77 22.10
CA ASP A 313 -26.53 11.94 21.89
C ASP A 313 -25.03 11.61 22.06
N ALA A 314 -24.69 10.78 23.05
CA ALA A 314 -23.32 10.32 23.28
C ALA A 314 -22.81 9.41 22.15
N PHE A 315 -23.66 8.54 21.60
CA PHE A 315 -23.31 7.72 20.43
C PHE A 315 -23.07 8.59 19.19
N VAL A 316 -23.93 9.59 18.94
CA VAL A 316 -23.76 10.54 17.82
C VAL A 316 -22.44 11.29 17.96
N ALA A 317 -22.15 11.86 19.13
CA ALA A 317 -20.91 12.58 19.36
C ALA A 317 -19.65 11.70 19.18
N ALA A 318 -19.71 10.44 19.65
CA ALA A 318 -18.62 9.49 19.45
C ALA A 318 -18.45 9.07 17.99
N SER A 319 -19.55 8.92 17.24
CA SER A 319 -19.55 8.63 15.80
C SER A 319 -18.94 9.79 15.01
N ASP A 320 -19.28 11.03 15.34
CA ASP A 320 -18.71 12.22 14.69
C ASP A 320 -17.20 12.36 14.97
N THR A 321 -16.78 12.04 16.19
CA THR A 321 -15.36 12.06 16.57
C THR A 321 -14.57 10.98 15.82
N TRP A 322 -15.17 9.80 15.61
CA TRP A 322 -14.56 8.75 14.79
C TRP A 322 -14.51 9.13 13.30
N ARG A 323 -15.59 9.70 12.73
CA ARG A 323 -15.62 10.20 11.36
C ARG A 323 -14.56 11.26 11.10
N GLU A 324 -14.37 12.17 12.05
CA GLU A 324 -13.32 13.18 11.99
C GLU A 324 -11.91 12.56 12.02
N ALA A 325 -11.67 11.58 12.88
CA ALA A 325 -10.41 10.84 12.89
C ALA A 325 -10.15 10.08 11.57
N VAL A 326 -11.18 9.51 10.96
CA VAL A 326 -11.11 8.87 9.64
C VAL A 326 -10.84 9.90 8.54
N ARG A 327 -11.45 11.08 8.61
CA ARG A 327 -11.19 12.19 7.68
C ARG A 327 -9.74 12.65 7.75
N GLU A 328 -9.22 12.88 8.95
CA GLU A 328 -7.80 13.21 9.15
C GLU A 328 -6.86 12.10 8.66
N ALA A 329 -7.24 10.83 8.83
CA ALA A 329 -6.52 9.69 8.25
C ALA A 329 -6.49 9.75 6.72
N ARG A 330 -7.64 10.05 6.10
CA ARG A 330 -7.75 10.21 4.64
C ARG A 330 -6.96 11.42 4.14
N GLU A 331 -6.98 12.55 4.84
CA GLU A 331 -6.19 13.74 4.48
C GLU A 331 -4.69 13.49 4.65
N THR A 332 -4.29 12.72 5.67
CA THR A 332 -2.91 12.27 5.85
C THR A 332 -2.47 11.35 4.71
N VAL A 333 -3.34 10.43 4.28
CA VAL A 333 -3.08 9.56 3.12
C VAL A 333 -3.05 10.36 1.82
N ALA A 334 -3.99 11.30 1.62
CA ALA A 334 -4.10 12.15 0.44
C ALA A 334 -2.92 13.13 0.31
N SER A 335 -2.39 13.64 1.43
CA SER A 335 -1.19 14.48 1.42
C SER A 335 0.09 13.67 1.18
N GLN A 336 0.12 12.40 1.60
CA GLN A 336 1.17 11.44 1.19
C GLN A 336 1.03 11.10 -0.31
N GLU A 337 -0.20 10.96 -0.82
CA GLU A 337 -0.55 10.77 -2.24
C GLU A 337 -0.14 11.94 -3.14
N ALA A 338 -0.38 13.18 -2.69
CA ALA A 338 0.02 14.39 -3.41
C ALA A 338 1.55 14.58 -3.49
N SER A 339 2.31 13.86 -2.66
CA SER A 339 3.78 13.82 -2.70
C SER A 339 4.35 12.70 -3.59
N MET A 340 3.49 11.87 -4.20
CA MET A 340 3.90 10.72 -5.03
C MET A 340 4.53 11.20 -6.36
N GLN A 341 5.75 10.70 -6.64
CA GLN A 341 6.40 10.88 -7.95
C GLN A 341 5.73 9.99 -9.02
N THR A 342 5.85 10.39 -10.29
CA THR A 342 5.23 9.68 -11.42
C THR A 342 5.65 8.20 -11.52
N PRO A 343 4.80 7.30 -12.06
CA PRO A 343 5.11 5.89 -12.27
C PRO A 343 6.43 5.64 -13.01
N GLU A 344 6.89 6.58 -13.85
CA GLU A 344 8.19 6.53 -14.50
C GLU A 344 9.37 6.63 -13.52
N ALA A 345 9.30 7.47 -12.49
CA ALA A 345 10.37 7.61 -11.51
C ALA A 345 10.50 6.37 -10.61
N GLN A 346 9.37 5.74 -10.28
CA GLN A 346 9.37 4.44 -9.59
C GLN A 346 9.94 3.32 -10.49
N ASN A 347 9.59 3.30 -11.79
CA ASN A 347 10.17 2.34 -12.74
C ASN A 347 11.68 2.46 -12.82
N GLU A 348 12.18 3.70 -12.89
CA GLU A 348 13.62 3.97 -12.90
C GLU A 348 14.30 3.45 -11.63
N ALA A 349 13.71 3.71 -10.47
CA ALA A 349 14.25 3.27 -9.19
C ALA A 349 14.22 1.74 -9.03
N VAL A 350 13.14 1.08 -9.46
CA VAL A 350 13.02 -0.37 -9.46
C VAL A 350 14.04 -0.99 -10.42
N ALA A 351 14.15 -0.48 -11.65
CA ALA A 351 15.14 -0.98 -12.62
C ALA A 351 16.58 -0.82 -12.11
N THR A 352 16.90 0.33 -11.50
CA THR A 352 18.21 0.59 -10.88
C THR A 352 18.50 -0.38 -9.73
N ALA A 353 17.49 -0.67 -8.89
CA ALA A 353 17.63 -1.62 -7.79
C ALA A 353 17.86 -3.05 -8.30
N LEU A 354 17.14 -3.47 -9.35
CA LEU A 354 17.35 -4.76 -9.99
C LEU A 354 18.75 -4.86 -10.62
N GLU A 355 19.24 -3.78 -11.24
CA GLU A 355 20.59 -3.71 -11.80
C GLU A 355 21.67 -3.85 -10.73
N ALA A 356 21.50 -3.18 -9.58
CA ALA A 356 22.37 -3.36 -8.42
C ALA A 356 22.35 -4.80 -7.86
N ALA A 357 21.22 -5.51 -8.02
CA ALA A 357 21.09 -6.93 -7.67
C ALA A 357 21.61 -7.90 -8.76
N GLY A 358 22.28 -7.38 -9.79
CA GLY A 358 22.90 -8.16 -10.86
C GLY A 358 21.94 -8.63 -11.96
N TRP A 359 20.76 -7.99 -12.08
CA TRP A 359 19.92 -8.13 -13.25
C TRP A 359 20.39 -7.17 -14.35
N GLN A 360 20.23 -7.57 -15.61
CA GLN A 360 20.48 -6.70 -16.75
C GLN A 360 19.23 -5.89 -17.06
N ARG A 361 19.40 -4.59 -17.27
CA ARG A 361 18.30 -3.69 -17.58
C ARG A 361 17.66 -4.04 -18.92
N GLY A 362 16.34 -4.10 -18.94
CA GLY A 362 15.54 -4.35 -20.14
C GLY A 362 15.08 -3.05 -20.79
N ASP A 363 14.98 -3.08 -22.11
CA ASP A 363 14.58 -2.00 -23.00
C ASP A 363 13.22 -2.28 -23.70
N GLY A 364 12.48 -3.28 -23.20
CA GLY A 364 11.18 -3.73 -23.71
C GLY A 364 10.13 -3.95 -22.62
N ILE A 365 9.26 -4.96 -22.79
CA ILE A 365 8.15 -5.27 -21.86
C ILE A 365 8.67 -5.73 -20.49
N ALA A 366 9.78 -6.47 -20.47
CA ALA A 366 10.50 -6.78 -19.24
C ALA A 366 11.41 -5.60 -18.87
N ILE A 367 11.35 -5.16 -17.62
CA ILE A 367 12.17 -4.04 -17.12
C ILE A 367 13.59 -4.48 -16.75
N ALA A 368 13.79 -5.77 -16.50
CA ALA A 368 15.10 -6.37 -16.29
C ALA A 368 15.06 -7.87 -16.60
N SER A 369 16.23 -8.44 -16.86
CA SER A 369 16.42 -9.88 -17.11
C SER A 369 17.68 -10.39 -16.44
N LYS A 370 17.72 -11.66 -16.05
CA LYS A 370 18.93 -12.28 -15.48
C LYS A 370 19.10 -13.68 -16.03
N ALA A 371 20.27 -13.93 -16.62
CA ALA A 371 20.61 -15.24 -17.15
C ALA A 371 21.04 -16.20 -16.04
N PHE A 372 20.66 -17.46 -16.16
CA PHE A 372 21.08 -18.54 -15.28
C PHE A 372 21.21 -19.85 -16.05
N ASP A 373 22.09 -20.74 -15.60
CA ASP A 373 22.35 -22.02 -16.27
C ASP A 373 21.61 -23.16 -15.57
N THR A 374 21.03 -24.06 -16.36
CA THR A 374 20.38 -25.30 -15.89
C THR A 374 21.02 -26.50 -16.57
N VAL A 375 20.62 -27.71 -16.15
CA VAL A 375 21.04 -28.96 -16.81
C VAL A 375 20.69 -29.00 -18.31
N ASN A 376 19.68 -28.24 -18.74
CA ASN A 376 19.24 -28.16 -20.13
C ASN A 376 19.85 -26.97 -20.91
N GLY A 377 20.78 -26.23 -20.30
CA GLY A 377 21.42 -25.04 -20.89
C GLY A 377 21.00 -23.73 -20.23
N ARG A 378 21.41 -22.64 -20.88
CA ARG A 378 21.21 -21.26 -20.41
C ARG A 378 19.75 -20.83 -20.60
N ASN A 379 19.18 -20.26 -19.54
CA ASN A 379 17.84 -19.67 -19.52
C ASN A 379 17.90 -18.23 -19.00
N ASP A 380 16.82 -17.48 -19.23
CA ASP A 380 16.67 -16.12 -18.73
C ASP A 380 15.45 -16.02 -17.80
N ALA A 381 15.66 -15.36 -16.66
CA ALA A 381 14.60 -14.88 -15.80
C ALA A 381 14.25 -13.45 -16.20
N LEU A 382 12.96 -13.12 -16.24
CA LEU A 382 12.44 -11.82 -16.66
C LEU A 382 11.68 -11.16 -15.52
N ALA A 383 11.92 -9.86 -15.30
CA ALA A 383 11.21 -9.04 -14.34
C ALA A 383 10.25 -8.09 -15.06
N PHE A 384 9.01 -8.03 -14.57
CA PHE A 384 7.94 -7.19 -15.10
C PHE A 384 7.35 -6.37 -13.98
N ILE A 385 7.03 -5.11 -14.25
CA ILE A 385 6.25 -4.29 -13.34
C ILE A 385 4.94 -3.88 -14.01
N THR A 386 3.82 -4.10 -13.33
CA THR A 386 2.52 -3.70 -13.86
C THR A 386 2.32 -2.19 -13.71
N ASN A 387 1.36 -1.65 -14.45
CA ASN A 387 0.88 -0.27 -14.24
C ASN A 387 0.14 -0.11 -12.90
N GLY A 388 -0.23 -1.23 -12.26
CA GLY A 388 -0.95 -1.29 -11.00
C GLY A 388 -2.47 -1.21 -11.16
N ASP A 389 -3.17 -1.43 -10.05
CA ASP A 389 -4.64 -1.45 -9.95
C ASP A 389 -5.23 -0.15 -9.33
N GLY A 390 -4.38 0.86 -9.14
CA GLY A 390 -4.67 2.11 -8.44
C GLY A 390 -4.19 2.12 -6.98
N ILE A 391 -3.85 0.96 -6.40
CA ILE A 391 -3.39 0.83 -5.01
C ILE A 391 -1.96 0.29 -4.97
N ASN A 392 -1.70 -0.78 -5.71
CA ASN A 392 -0.38 -1.39 -5.82
C ASN A 392 -0.01 -1.65 -7.27
N ARG A 393 1.27 -1.51 -7.56
CA ARG A 393 1.93 -2.01 -8.75
C ARG A 393 2.58 -3.35 -8.42
N THR A 394 2.49 -4.31 -9.32
CA THR A 394 3.04 -5.65 -9.07
C THR A 394 4.35 -5.80 -9.81
N LEU A 395 5.45 -5.94 -9.07
CA LEU A 395 6.70 -6.46 -9.59
C LEU A 395 6.62 -7.99 -9.59
N GLN A 396 6.80 -8.62 -10.74
CA GLN A 396 6.77 -10.06 -10.93
C GLN A 396 8.03 -10.55 -11.60
N PHE A 397 8.48 -11.74 -11.20
CA PHE A 397 9.56 -12.45 -11.85
C PHE A 397 9.00 -13.71 -12.53
N GLN A 398 9.44 -13.95 -13.77
CA GLN A 398 9.06 -15.13 -14.54
C GLN A 398 10.32 -15.82 -15.02
N TYR A 399 10.42 -17.12 -14.77
CA TYR A 399 11.50 -17.94 -15.31
C TYR A 399 11.01 -19.38 -15.51
N THR A 400 11.62 -20.05 -16.47
CA THR A 400 11.32 -21.45 -16.78
C THR A 400 12.47 -22.32 -16.31
N SER A 401 12.16 -23.33 -15.51
CA SER A 401 13.10 -24.40 -15.15
C SER A 401 12.45 -25.73 -15.54
N GLU A 402 13.10 -26.47 -16.44
CA GLU A 402 12.65 -27.78 -16.95
C GLU A 402 11.23 -27.83 -17.56
N GLY A 403 10.84 -26.81 -18.33
CA GLY A 403 9.55 -26.80 -19.01
C GLY A 403 8.35 -26.56 -18.09
N ARG A 404 8.57 -26.26 -16.80
CA ARG A 404 7.56 -25.67 -15.91
C ARG A 404 7.84 -24.18 -15.76
N ASN A 405 6.82 -23.38 -16.02
CA ASN A 405 6.84 -21.97 -15.64
C ASN A 405 6.72 -21.87 -14.13
N VAL A 406 7.75 -21.29 -13.50
CA VAL A 406 7.66 -20.84 -12.11
C VAL A 406 7.27 -19.37 -12.20
N THR A 407 5.97 -19.14 -12.15
CA THR A 407 5.39 -17.80 -12.10
C THR A 407 4.77 -17.59 -10.72
N GLY A 408 5.27 -16.59 -9.99
CA GLY A 408 4.38 -15.83 -9.11
C GLY A 408 4.54 -15.91 -7.58
N ALA A 409 5.66 -16.36 -7.01
CA ALA A 409 5.84 -16.27 -5.54
C ALA A 409 6.80 -15.17 -5.07
N ASP A 410 7.77 -14.78 -5.90
CA ASP A 410 8.90 -13.95 -5.46
C ASP A 410 8.72 -12.45 -5.73
N GLY A 411 7.58 -12.06 -6.29
CA GLY A 411 7.25 -10.69 -6.61
C GLY A 411 7.12 -9.75 -5.40
N ALA A 412 6.77 -8.50 -5.68
CA ALA A 412 6.42 -7.53 -4.65
C ALA A 412 5.24 -6.66 -5.11
N LEU A 413 4.38 -6.33 -4.15
CA LEU A 413 3.44 -5.23 -4.28
C LEU A 413 4.16 -3.95 -3.89
N ILE A 414 4.20 -3.01 -4.82
CA ILE A 414 4.78 -1.68 -4.66
C ILE A 414 3.58 -0.72 -4.59
N PRO A 415 3.27 -0.15 -3.42
CA PRO A 415 2.20 0.84 -3.31
C PRO A 415 2.38 1.96 -4.32
N VAL A 416 1.28 2.45 -4.90
CA VAL A 416 1.33 3.51 -5.94
C VAL A 416 2.02 4.78 -5.44
N GLY A 417 2.10 5.01 -4.13
CA GLY A 417 2.97 6.05 -3.55
C GLY A 417 4.05 5.64 -2.62
N ALA A 418 4.59 4.45 -2.81
CA ALA A 418 5.94 4.23 -2.39
C ALA A 418 6.83 5.33 -3.01
N THR A 419 7.66 5.97 -2.19
CA THR A 419 8.77 6.79 -2.69
C THR A 419 9.69 5.93 -3.56
N ALA A 420 10.48 6.56 -4.43
CA ALA A 420 11.49 5.85 -5.23
C ALA A 420 12.41 4.95 -4.36
N ALA A 421 12.77 5.41 -3.16
CA ALA A 421 13.56 4.63 -2.22
C ALA A 421 12.82 3.40 -1.67
N GLN A 422 11.55 3.54 -1.30
CA GLN A 422 10.73 2.41 -0.84
C GLN A 422 10.47 1.39 -1.96
N ALA A 423 10.21 1.87 -3.18
CA ALA A 423 10.06 1.01 -4.34
C ALA A 423 11.35 0.22 -4.64
N ALA A 424 12.51 0.87 -4.54
CA ALA A 424 13.82 0.23 -4.69
C ALA A 424 14.11 -0.81 -3.59
N GLU A 425 13.75 -0.53 -2.33
CA GLU A 425 13.90 -1.46 -1.22
C GLU A 425 13.05 -2.73 -1.42
N LEU A 426 11.77 -2.55 -1.77
CA LEU A 426 10.85 -3.64 -2.07
C LEU A 426 11.33 -4.48 -3.26
N ALA A 427 11.82 -3.82 -4.32
CA ALA A 427 12.39 -4.49 -5.49
C ALA A 427 13.65 -5.30 -5.15
N THR A 428 14.53 -4.76 -4.29
CA THR A 428 15.74 -5.45 -3.84
C THR A 428 15.39 -6.71 -3.06
N ALA A 429 14.43 -6.62 -2.12
CA ALA A 429 13.97 -7.77 -1.35
C ALA A 429 13.32 -8.84 -2.25
N ALA A 430 12.52 -8.41 -3.24
CA ALA A 430 11.88 -9.30 -4.20
C ALA A 430 12.91 -10.00 -5.11
N ALA A 431 13.91 -9.27 -5.60
CA ALA A 431 15.00 -9.82 -6.40
C ALA A 431 15.82 -10.88 -5.63
N ALA A 432 16.07 -10.66 -4.34
CA ALA A 432 16.77 -11.63 -3.50
C ALA A 432 15.96 -12.93 -3.32
N ARG A 433 14.63 -12.83 -3.15
CA ARG A 433 13.74 -14.00 -3.12
C ARG A 433 13.75 -14.74 -4.46
N ALA A 434 13.62 -14.00 -5.57
CA ALA A 434 13.62 -14.56 -6.91
C ALA A 434 14.94 -15.30 -7.21
N GLU A 435 16.07 -14.71 -6.84
CA GLU A 435 17.38 -15.36 -6.97
C GLU A 435 17.43 -16.68 -6.19
N LYS A 436 17.01 -16.66 -4.93
CA LYS A 436 16.98 -17.87 -4.11
C LYS A 436 16.12 -18.97 -4.75
N SER A 437 14.93 -18.63 -5.23
CA SER A 437 14.03 -19.58 -5.88
C SER A 437 14.60 -20.11 -7.21
N ILE A 438 15.32 -19.28 -7.97
CA ILE A 438 16.06 -19.73 -9.18
C ILE A 438 17.14 -20.75 -8.80
N GLN A 439 17.95 -20.46 -7.79
CA GLN A 439 19.04 -21.34 -7.33
C GLN A 439 18.51 -22.67 -6.74
N GLU A 440 17.37 -22.62 -6.06
CA GLU A 440 16.70 -23.82 -5.51
C GLU A 440 15.91 -24.61 -6.57
N SER A 441 15.74 -24.04 -7.77
CA SER A 441 15.05 -24.72 -8.85
C SER A 441 15.75 -26.04 -9.21
N TYR A 442 14.95 -27.06 -9.51
CA TYR A 442 15.46 -28.41 -9.68
C TYR A 442 16.53 -28.48 -10.80
N GLY A 443 16.31 -27.84 -11.95
CA GLY A 443 17.28 -27.83 -13.04
C GLY A 443 18.63 -27.20 -12.70
N VAL A 444 18.65 -26.20 -11.81
CA VAL A 444 19.89 -25.57 -11.31
C VAL A 444 20.57 -26.47 -10.28
N ARG A 445 19.81 -27.05 -9.34
CA ARG A 445 20.36 -27.99 -8.34
C ARG A 445 20.95 -29.23 -8.99
N ILE A 446 20.31 -29.79 -10.01
CA ILE A 446 20.85 -30.93 -10.76
C ILE A 446 22.11 -30.55 -11.54
N ALA A 447 22.14 -29.38 -12.19
CA ALA A 447 23.35 -28.89 -12.85
C ALA A 447 24.51 -28.75 -11.87
N ALA A 448 24.25 -28.16 -10.68
CA ALA A 448 25.23 -28.03 -9.61
C ALA A 448 25.71 -29.40 -9.09
N MET A 449 24.80 -30.37 -8.90
CA MET A 449 25.16 -31.73 -8.51
C MET A 449 25.99 -32.45 -9.56
N GLN A 450 25.66 -32.32 -10.86
CA GLN A 450 26.45 -32.89 -11.96
C GLN A 450 27.83 -32.24 -12.05
N GLN A 451 27.91 -30.92 -11.90
CA GLN A 451 29.17 -30.20 -11.92
C GLN A 451 30.05 -30.56 -10.71
N ALA A 452 29.47 -30.69 -9.52
CA ALA A 452 30.17 -31.17 -8.32
C ALA A 452 30.65 -32.61 -8.50
N GLY A 453 29.81 -33.51 -9.03
CA GLY A 453 30.19 -34.88 -9.35
C GLY A 453 31.30 -34.95 -10.40
N LYS A 454 31.27 -34.07 -11.42
CA LYS A 454 32.33 -33.96 -12.42
C LYS A 454 33.63 -33.43 -11.82
N GLN A 455 33.57 -32.39 -10.98
CA GLN A 455 34.75 -31.88 -10.28
C GLN A 455 35.37 -32.93 -9.36
N GLN A 456 34.54 -33.71 -8.66
CA GLN A 456 35.00 -34.85 -7.89
C GLN A 456 35.71 -35.87 -8.79
N GLN A 457 35.10 -36.28 -9.90
CA GLN A 457 35.72 -37.22 -10.83
C GLN A 457 37.01 -36.68 -11.48
N ASP A 458 37.06 -35.39 -11.81
CA ASP A 458 38.25 -34.73 -12.36
C ASP A 458 39.39 -34.67 -11.31
N ALA A 459 39.06 -34.42 -10.04
CA ALA A 459 40.00 -34.44 -8.93
C ALA A 459 40.52 -35.86 -8.63
N GLU A 460 39.61 -36.85 -8.60
CA GLU A 460 39.92 -38.28 -8.46
C GLU A 460 40.86 -38.74 -9.60
N ALA A 461 40.55 -38.39 -10.86
CA ALA A 461 41.37 -38.74 -12.02
C ALA A 461 42.73 -38.04 -12.04
N TRP A 462 42.78 -36.78 -11.60
CA TRP A 462 44.04 -36.04 -11.45
C TRP A 462 44.95 -36.69 -10.40
N ALA A 463 44.39 -37.01 -9.23
CA ALA A 463 45.14 -37.66 -8.15
C ALA A 463 45.67 -39.02 -8.59
N LEU A 464 44.80 -39.86 -9.17
CA LEU A 464 45.16 -41.19 -9.68
C LEU A 464 46.33 -41.12 -10.67
N LYS A 465 46.23 -40.26 -11.68
CA LYS A 465 47.28 -40.05 -12.68
C LYS A 465 48.62 -39.67 -12.04
N HIS A 466 48.60 -38.76 -11.05
CA HIS A 466 49.82 -38.24 -10.46
C HIS A 466 50.42 -39.16 -9.40
N VAL A 467 49.61 -40.02 -8.77
CA VAL A 467 50.08 -41.16 -7.97
C VAL A 467 50.74 -42.20 -8.86
N GLU A 468 50.11 -42.59 -9.97
CA GLU A 468 50.68 -43.54 -10.93
C GLU A 468 52.05 -43.07 -11.44
N GLN A 469 52.18 -41.77 -11.69
CA GLN A 469 53.41 -41.11 -12.14
C GLN A 469 54.42 -40.83 -11.01
N GLY A 470 54.03 -40.97 -9.73
CA GLY A 470 54.88 -40.65 -8.58
C GLY A 470 55.22 -39.15 -8.48
N THR A 471 54.29 -38.29 -8.86
CA THR A 471 54.51 -36.82 -8.96
C THR A 471 53.64 -35.99 -8.03
N ILE A 472 52.64 -36.60 -7.37
CA ILE A 472 51.64 -35.89 -6.55
C ILE A 472 52.26 -35.04 -5.43
N GLY A 473 53.23 -35.58 -4.68
CA GLY A 473 53.92 -34.84 -3.61
C GLY A 473 54.68 -33.61 -4.10
N ARG A 474 55.32 -33.69 -5.28
CA ARG A 474 56.00 -32.54 -5.90
C ARG A 474 55.01 -31.46 -6.35
N LEU A 475 53.87 -31.88 -6.90
CA LEU A 475 52.85 -30.93 -7.39
C LEU A 475 52.16 -30.18 -6.24
N LEU A 476 52.16 -30.75 -5.04
CA LEU A 476 51.57 -30.16 -3.84
C LEU A 476 52.61 -29.50 -2.92
N GLU A 477 53.86 -29.31 -3.38
CA GLU A 477 54.95 -28.68 -2.60
C GLU A 477 54.62 -27.26 -2.10
N SER A 478 53.80 -26.51 -2.85
CA SER A 478 53.34 -25.17 -2.49
C SER A 478 51.83 -25.07 -2.24
N ALA A 479 51.16 -26.21 -2.06
CA ALA A 479 49.73 -26.26 -1.81
C ALA A 479 49.38 -25.81 -0.39
N SER A 480 48.17 -25.28 -0.20
CA SER A 480 47.65 -24.99 1.14
C SER A 480 47.32 -26.28 1.89
N LEU A 481 47.23 -26.19 3.23
CA LEU A 481 46.81 -27.31 4.06
C LEU A 481 45.48 -27.93 3.59
N GLU A 482 44.49 -27.10 3.29
CA GLU A 482 43.18 -27.54 2.79
C GLU A 482 43.25 -28.23 1.40
N GLN A 483 44.24 -27.89 0.58
CA GLN A 483 44.47 -28.57 -0.70
C GLN A 483 45.15 -29.93 -0.51
N ILE A 484 46.06 -30.04 0.47
CA ILE A 484 46.73 -31.28 0.83
C ILE A 484 45.74 -32.26 1.49
N ASP A 485 44.91 -31.78 2.43
CA ASP A 485 43.89 -32.59 3.10
C ASP A 485 42.87 -33.14 2.09
N ARG A 486 42.42 -32.32 1.14
CA ARG A 486 41.55 -32.80 0.05
C ARG A 486 42.22 -33.86 -0.83
N ALA A 487 43.52 -33.74 -1.09
CA ALA A 487 44.24 -34.77 -1.83
C ALA A 487 44.33 -36.07 -1.03
N LEU A 488 44.56 -36.00 0.29
CA LEU A 488 44.55 -37.15 1.19
C LEU A 488 43.20 -37.85 1.23
N ASP A 489 42.09 -37.11 1.33
CA ASP A 489 40.73 -37.68 1.28
C ASP A 489 40.48 -38.46 -0.02
N VAL A 490 40.95 -37.93 -1.15
CA VAL A 490 40.84 -38.61 -2.46
C VAL A 490 41.69 -39.88 -2.48
N LEU A 491 42.92 -39.87 -1.95
CA LEU A 491 43.76 -41.06 -1.86
C LEU A 491 43.18 -42.13 -0.92
N ASP A 492 42.62 -41.71 0.22
CA ASP A 492 41.94 -42.60 1.16
C ASP A 492 40.71 -43.26 0.52
N SER A 493 39.95 -42.51 -0.30
CA SER A 493 38.81 -43.06 -1.04
C SER A 493 39.18 -44.16 -2.04
N MET A 494 40.45 -44.25 -2.47
CA MET A 494 40.95 -45.35 -3.31
C MET A 494 41.08 -46.66 -2.53
N GLN A 495 40.91 -46.64 -1.21
CA GLN A 495 41.06 -47.78 -0.32
C GLN A 495 39.70 -48.29 0.19
N PRO A 496 39.47 -49.61 0.25
CA PRO A 496 40.33 -50.69 -0.26
C PRO A 496 40.26 -50.83 -1.79
N MET A 497 41.33 -51.31 -2.42
CA MET A 497 41.39 -51.55 -3.88
C MET A 497 40.62 -52.81 -4.29
N ASN A 498 39.29 -52.72 -4.35
CA ASN A 498 38.43 -53.80 -4.81
C ASN A 498 37.21 -53.27 -5.59
N THR A 499 36.47 -54.16 -6.24
CA THR A 499 35.30 -53.82 -7.08
C THR A 499 34.06 -53.37 -6.30
N GLN A 500 34.07 -53.44 -4.96
CA GLN A 500 32.98 -52.94 -4.11
C GLN A 500 33.22 -51.51 -3.63
N ASN A 501 34.44 -51.00 -3.78
CA ASN A 501 34.77 -49.62 -3.48
C ASN A 501 34.19 -48.71 -4.58
N GLU A 502 33.41 -47.72 -4.17
CA GLU A 502 32.77 -46.78 -5.08
C GLU A 502 33.75 -46.03 -5.99
N PHE A 503 34.96 -45.70 -5.52
CA PHE A 503 36.01 -45.10 -6.36
C PHE A 503 36.31 -46.01 -7.57
N TRP A 504 36.55 -47.30 -7.33
CA TRP A 504 36.87 -48.28 -8.37
C TRP A 504 35.66 -48.77 -9.17
N THR A 505 34.45 -48.37 -8.79
CA THR A 505 33.28 -48.50 -9.69
C THR A 505 33.21 -47.38 -10.72
N ARG A 506 33.80 -46.21 -10.41
CA ARG A 506 33.88 -45.04 -11.31
C ARG A 506 35.16 -45.02 -12.14
N HIS A 507 36.24 -45.58 -11.60
CA HIS A 507 37.56 -45.69 -12.24
C HIS A 507 37.92 -47.16 -12.47
N GLU A 508 38.48 -47.51 -13.63
CA GLU A 508 38.83 -48.91 -13.91
C GLU A 508 39.93 -49.41 -12.97
N LEU A 509 39.62 -50.40 -12.13
CA LEU A 509 40.62 -51.08 -11.29
C LEU A 509 41.62 -51.81 -12.20
N PRO A 510 42.95 -51.59 -12.03
CA PRO A 510 43.95 -52.29 -12.82
C PRO A 510 43.92 -53.80 -12.57
N PHE A 511 44.32 -54.57 -13.59
CA PHE A 511 44.37 -56.04 -13.52
C PHE A 511 45.28 -56.55 -12.38
N ASP A 512 46.36 -55.82 -12.11
CA ASP A 512 47.26 -56.05 -10.98
C ASP A 512 47.29 -54.78 -10.09
N PRO A 513 46.61 -54.77 -8.94
CA PRO A 513 46.51 -53.59 -8.09
C PRO A 513 47.71 -53.38 -7.16
N GLU A 514 48.54 -54.40 -6.91
CA GLU A 514 49.64 -54.31 -5.92
C GLU A 514 50.61 -53.15 -6.19
N PRO A 515 51.12 -52.94 -7.42
CA PRO A 515 52.07 -51.85 -7.69
C PRO A 515 51.46 -50.45 -7.53
N LEU A 516 50.14 -50.32 -7.73
CA LEU A 516 49.45 -49.05 -7.54
C LEU A 516 49.12 -48.80 -6.07
N GLN A 517 48.75 -49.85 -5.33
CA GLN A 517 48.54 -49.81 -3.89
C GLN A 517 49.77 -49.29 -3.15
N GLU A 518 50.97 -49.77 -3.51
CA GLU A 518 52.23 -49.29 -2.94
C GLU A 518 52.47 -47.80 -3.22
N LYS A 519 52.13 -47.33 -4.43
CA LYS A 519 52.27 -45.92 -4.79
C LYS A 519 51.27 -45.02 -4.07
N ILE A 520 50.04 -45.49 -3.86
CA ILE A 520 49.02 -44.76 -3.09
C ILE A 520 49.51 -44.61 -1.65
N ASN A 521 49.96 -45.69 -1.01
CA ASN A 521 50.47 -45.65 0.36
C ASN A 521 51.68 -44.70 0.46
N ALA A 522 52.66 -44.84 -0.43
CA ALA A 522 53.84 -43.97 -0.43
C ALA A 522 53.50 -42.48 -0.68
N ALA A 523 52.47 -42.20 -1.48
CA ALA A 523 51.98 -40.85 -1.69
C ALA A 523 51.28 -40.30 -0.43
N MET A 524 50.44 -41.10 0.24
CA MET A 524 49.81 -40.71 1.50
C MET A 524 50.87 -40.42 2.58
N ASP A 525 51.88 -41.28 2.70
CA ASP A 525 52.98 -41.10 3.65
C ASP A 525 53.75 -39.79 3.37
N ASP A 526 54.13 -39.50 2.11
CA ASP A 526 54.83 -38.24 1.77
C ASP A 526 53.97 -37.00 2.05
N LEU A 527 52.66 -37.08 1.78
CA LEU A 527 51.74 -35.96 2.05
C LEU A 527 51.56 -35.74 3.55
N ILE A 528 51.40 -36.79 4.35
CA ILE A 528 51.20 -36.72 5.80
C ILE A 528 52.48 -36.29 6.51
N GLU A 529 53.61 -36.95 6.21
CA GLU A 529 54.85 -36.78 6.96
C GLU A 529 55.65 -35.54 6.53
N ASN A 530 55.55 -35.14 5.26
CA ASN A 530 56.36 -34.05 4.71
C ASN A 530 55.53 -32.83 4.31
N ARG A 531 54.56 -32.99 3.39
CA ARG A 531 53.89 -31.82 2.77
C ARG A 531 52.95 -31.09 3.72
N ARG A 532 52.17 -31.84 4.51
CA ARG A 532 51.19 -31.27 5.43
C ARG A 532 51.86 -30.42 6.52
N PRO A 533 52.96 -30.86 7.19
CA PRO A 533 53.76 -30.00 8.07
C PRO A 533 54.36 -28.78 7.36
N ASP A 534 54.92 -28.95 6.15
CA ASP A 534 55.50 -27.84 5.37
C ASP A 534 54.46 -26.72 5.12
N ALA A 535 53.22 -27.07 4.77
CA ALA A 535 52.16 -26.12 4.51
C ALA A 535 51.72 -25.35 5.77
N VAL A 536 51.67 -26.03 6.92
CA VAL A 536 51.38 -25.41 8.22
C VAL A 536 52.45 -24.38 8.57
N VAL A 537 53.72 -24.76 8.42
CA VAL A 537 54.87 -23.88 8.68
C VAL A 537 54.84 -22.66 7.73
N ALA A 538 54.57 -22.88 6.43
CA ALA A 538 54.48 -21.81 5.45
C ALA A 538 53.34 -20.80 5.76
N ALA A 539 52.19 -21.28 6.23
CA ALA A 539 51.08 -20.44 6.64
C ALA A 539 51.45 -19.56 7.86
N ALA A 540 52.08 -20.15 8.88
CA ALA A 540 52.54 -19.42 10.07
C ALA A 540 53.57 -18.34 9.72
N PHE A 541 54.50 -18.62 8.79
CA PHE A 541 55.44 -17.61 8.29
C PHE A 541 54.75 -16.46 7.55
N LEU A 542 53.68 -16.73 6.79
CA LEU A 542 52.93 -15.70 6.07
C LEU A 542 52.16 -14.78 7.04
N ASP A 543 51.53 -15.35 8.07
CA ASP A 543 50.82 -14.57 9.10
C ASP A 543 51.79 -13.66 9.89
N LEU A 544 52.97 -14.19 10.26
CA LEU A 544 54.05 -13.39 10.88
C LEU A 544 54.52 -12.24 9.98
N LYS A 545 54.65 -12.48 8.68
CA LYS A 545 55.13 -11.48 7.71
C LYS A 545 54.08 -10.39 7.42
N THR A 546 52.79 -10.74 7.50
CA THR A 546 51.67 -9.84 7.18
C THR A 546 51.09 -9.13 8.42
N GLY A 547 51.53 -9.50 9.63
CA GLY A 547 51.06 -8.89 10.87
C GLY A 547 49.65 -9.32 11.27
N ASN A 548 49.16 -10.43 10.75
CA ASN A 548 47.85 -10.99 11.07
C ASN A 548 47.90 -11.71 12.43
N THR A 549 47.26 -11.15 13.46
CA THR A 549 47.33 -11.65 14.85
C THR A 549 46.14 -12.55 15.25
N ASN A 550 45.24 -12.88 14.33
CA ASN A 550 44.04 -13.70 14.58
C ASN A 550 44.28 -15.22 14.56
N SER A 551 45.43 -15.70 15.07
CA SER A 551 45.80 -17.12 14.92
C SER A 551 46.23 -17.82 16.22
N ARG A 552 45.87 -17.35 17.42
CA ARG A 552 46.28 -18.12 18.63
C ARG A 552 45.70 -19.53 18.69
N ASP A 553 44.49 -19.74 18.15
CA ASP A 553 43.85 -21.05 18.13
C ASP A 553 44.31 -21.90 16.92
N ARG A 554 44.50 -21.28 15.74
CA ARG A 554 45.05 -21.96 14.56
C ARG A 554 46.54 -22.31 14.71
N ASP A 555 47.35 -21.43 15.31
CA ASP A 555 48.76 -21.71 15.61
C ASP A 555 48.91 -22.82 16.67
N ARG A 556 47.92 -22.94 17.57
CA ARG A 556 47.88 -24.00 18.58
C ARG A 556 47.47 -25.34 17.97
N GLU A 557 46.43 -25.35 17.14
CA GLU A 557 46.01 -26.54 16.40
C GLU A 557 47.10 -27.00 15.40
N ALA A 558 47.79 -26.07 14.75
CA ALA A 558 48.97 -26.31 13.92
C ALA A 558 50.14 -26.91 14.71
N PHE A 559 50.41 -26.40 15.92
CA PHE A 559 51.48 -26.91 16.78
C PHE A 559 51.17 -28.30 17.34
N ASP A 560 49.93 -28.53 17.76
CA ASP A 560 49.47 -29.84 18.26
C ASP A 560 49.47 -30.88 17.12
N THR A 561 49.03 -30.50 15.92
CA THR A 561 49.02 -31.37 14.72
C THR A 561 50.40 -31.66 14.14
N ALA A 562 51.39 -30.79 14.38
CA ALA A 562 52.78 -31.03 13.99
C ALA A 562 53.59 -31.76 15.10
N ALA A 563 53.06 -31.85 16.31
CA ALA A 563 53.67 -32.52 17.45
C ALA A 563 53.21 -33.98 17.62
N ASP A 564 51.96 -34.29 17.24
CA ASP A 564 51.47 -35.65 16.97
C ASP A 564 52.02 -36.19 15.64
#